data_AF-A0A9R0RII2-F1
#
_entry.id   AF-A0A9R0RII2-F1
#
_cell.length_a   1.000
_cell.length_b   1.000
_cell.length_c   1.000
_cell.angle_alpha   90.00
_cell.angle_beta   90.00
_cell.angle_gamma   90.00
#
_symmetry.space_group_name_H-M   'P 1'
#
loop_
_entity.id
_entity.type
_entity.pdbx_description
1 polymer ?
#
loop_
_entity_poly.entity_id
_entity_poly.type
_entity_poly.pdbx_seq_one_letter_code
_entity_poly.pdbx_strand_id
1 'polypeptide(L)'
;MQNIADTMAYLQGEGRLLRAEHDHLCEAFLIMASSSGIQQQQEVLAWLLEPLNKTWTQVEWQTAYLSDPSGLTDMFADTQFMWSIYHTVTFFEKALKRSGTKRSTTAPQAAITTTTATGYLHPMSSHLSWILPPLLRLLRCIHALWAEPFAQSLTGEIKAAKSMTISEQASLLGETSKPTKGQVAPADGLLDVQREGESKENNIRNWLRGVRDSGYNLIGLAATLGEAFFRCIDGSSVILALMENVQVMEFRHLRQLMHLAVVPLVKYCPAELWQIWTANLLQPIFVHCQQALDYSWSSLLREGRAKVPDSFGNISGSELKVEVMEEKLLRDLTREVCSVLWVLALPGLNSGLPSLEQLGPVNRIDSSLKSLESFASSSLTGFLMLNVGTALPALRITVEVFSWTDSEAVTKVIPFCGALIHLAVATNRAELRQFVGNDLFSSIIQGLSVELNAVVSAELIGLCREIYLYLSDKDSAPKQVFFLRS
;
A
#
# COMPACT_ATOMS: atom_id res chain seq x y z
N MET A 1 -20.22 4.00 31.32
CA MET A 1 -19.79 4.54 30.01
C MET A 1 -20.97 5.00 29.18
N GLN A 2 -22.08 4.27 29.14
CA GLN A 2 -23.32 4.66 28.45
C GLN A 2 -23.79 6.10 28.74
N ASN A 3 -23.99 6.47 30.01
CA ASN A 3 -24.41 7.85 30.36
C ASN A 3 -23.50 8.95 29.81
N ILE A 4 -22.20 8.68 29.67
CA ILE A 4 -21.25 9.67 29.11
C ILE A 4 -21.40 9.73 27.59
N ALA A 5 -21.57 8.59 26.92
CA ALA A 5 -21.89 8.54 25.48
C ALA A 5 -23.22 9.24 25.17
N ASP A 6 -24.26 9.04 25.99
CA ASP A 6 -25.55 9.72 25.87
C ASP A 6 -25.40 11.24 26.08
N THR A 7 -24.57 11.66 27.04
CA THR A 7 -24.27 13.08 27.27
C THR A 7 -23.51 13.69 26.08
N MET A 8 -22.58 12.96 25.48
CA MET A 8 -21.87 13.41 24.26
C MET A 8 -22.83 13.57 23.09
N ALA A 9 -23.72 12.60 22.87
CA ALA A 9 -24.73 12.66 21.82
C ALA A 9 -25.70 13.83 22.04
N TYR A 10 -26.12 14.06 23.28
CA TYR A 10 -26.95 15.21 23.66
C TYR A 10 -26.25 16.54 23.39
N LEU A 11 -25.01 16.72 23.86
CA LEU A 11 -24.25 17.95 23.66
C LEU A 11 -23.91 18.22 22.18
N GLN A 12 -23.69 17.16 21.40
CA GLN A 12 -23.53 17.27 19.95
C GLN A 12 -24.84 17.70 19.29
N GLY A 13 -25.99 17.13 19.69
CA GLY A 13 -27.31 17.51 19.20
C GLY A 13 -27.69 18.96 19.51
N GLU A 14 -27.23 19.50 20.65
CA GLU A 14 -27.39 20.92 21.00
C GLU A 14 -26.37 21.86 20.33
N GLY A 15 -25.43 21.33 19.53
CA GLY A 15 -24.37 22.13 18.91
C GLY A 15 -23.36 22.70 19.92
N ARG A 16 -23.31 22.15 21.14
CA ARG A 16 -22.45 22.62 22.24
C ARG A 16 -21.12 21.86 22.35
N LEU A 17 -20.97 20.80 21.57
CA LEU A 17 -19.76 20.02 21.45
C LEU A 17 -19.25 20.17 20.01
N LEU A 18 -18.06 20.75 19.86
CA LEU A 18 -17.43 20.88 18.53
C LEU A 18 -17.17 19.50 17.96
N ARG A 19 -17.20 19.37 16.63
CA ARG A 19 -16.99 18.07 15.98
C ARG A 19 -15.62 17.48 16.30
N ALA A 20 -14.58 18.31 16.34
CA ALA A 20 -13.24 17.90 16.75
C ALA A 20 -13.23 17.37 18.20
N GLU A 21 -13.90 18.04 19.14
CA GLU A 21 -13.98 17.59 20.54
C GLU A 21 -14.72 16.25 20.65
N HIS A 22 -15.81 16.09 19.92
CA HIS A 22 -16.54 14.84 19.82
C HIS A 22 -15.65 13.70 19.34
N ASP A 23 -14.88 13.91 18.26
CA ASP A 23 -14.00 12.89 17.70
C ASP A 23 -12.87 12.48 18.68
N HIS A 24 -12.30 13.43 19.43
CA HIS A 24 -11.31 13.14 20.47
C HIS A 24 -11.91 12.35 21.63
N LEU A 25 -13.12 12.70 22.08
CA LEU A 25 -13.81 11.97 23.12
C LEU A 25 -14.13 10.55 22.67
N CYS A 26 -14.63 10.35 21.44
CA CYS A 26 -14.88 9.02 20.91
C CYS A 26 -13.60 8.18 20.83
N GLU A 27 -12.47 8.75 20.44
CA GLU A 27 -11.18 8.05 20.46
C GLU A 27 -10.75 7.68 21.89
N ALA A 28 -10.92 8.59 22.86
CA ALA A 28 -10.64 8.29 24.27
C ALA A 28 -11.50 7.13 24.79
N PHE A 29 -12.77 7.07 24.39
CA PHE A 29 -13.66 5.95 24.72
C PHE A 29 -13.20 4.62 24.14
N LEU A 30 -12.78 4.60 22.88
CA LEU A 30 -12.22 3.41 22.24
C LEU A 30 -10.98 2.90 23.01
N ILE A 31 -10.10 3.82 23.43
CA ILE A 31 -8.90 3.49 24.20
C ILE A 31 -9.28 2.92 25.58
N MET A 32 -10.20 3.57 26.31
CA MET A 32 -10.69 3.05 27.59
C MET A 32 -11.34 1.67 27.45
N ALA A 33 -12.16 1.48 26.42
CA ALA A 33 -12.82 0.21 26.11
C ALA A 33 -11.81 -0.89 25.76
N SER A 34 -10.71 -0.56 25.06
CA SER A 34 -9.65 -1.53 24.74
C SER A 34 -8.92 -2.08 25.97
N SER A 35 -8.91 -1.33 27.08
CA SER A 35 -8.36 -1.77 28.37
C SER A 35 -9.36 -2.55 29.24
N SER A 36 -10.60 -2.66 28.75
CA SER A 36 -11.71 -3.34 29.41
C SER A 36 -11.92 -4.76 28.86
N GLY A 37 -12.87 -5.50 29.42
CA GLY A 37 -13.26 -6.81 28.89
C GLY A 37 -13.94 -6.72 27.51
N ILE A 38 -13.90 -7.81 26.74
CA ILE A 38 -14.43 -7.90 25.36
C ILE A 38 -15.90 -7.44 25.28
N GLN A 39 -16.73 -7.82 26.25
CA GLN A 39 -18.14 -7.43 26.30
C GLN A 39 -18.30 -5.91 26.38
N GLN A 40 -17.55 -5.26 27.26
CA GLN A 40 -17.58 -3.81 27.42
C GLN A 40 -17.06 -3.09 26.17
N GLN A 41 -16.11 -3.69 25.48
CA GLN A 41 -15.63 -3.18 24.19
C GLN A 41 -16.70 -3.26 23.10
N GLN A 42 -17.43 -4.37 23.03
CA GLN A 42 -18.55 -4.54 22.09
C GLN A 42 -19.70 -3.56 22.39
N GLU A 43 -20.04 -3.36 23.65
CA GLU A 43 -21.08 -2.40 24.07
C GLU A 43 -20.70 -0.96 23.69
N VAL A 44 -19.46 -0.53 23.97
CA VAL A 44 -18.98 0.81 23.59
C VAL A 44 -18.99 1.00 22.08
N LEU A 45 -18.53 0.00 21.32
CA LEU A 45 -18.57 0.06 19.86
C LEU A 45 -19.99 0.13 19.33
N ALA A 46 -20.93 -0.62 19.91
CA ALA A 46 -22.34 -0.57 19.53
C ALA A 46 -22.90 0.84 19.72
N TRP A 47 -22.67 1.48 20.87
CA TRP A 47 -23.15 2.83 21.14
C TRP A 47 -22.58 3.88 20.17
N LEU A 48 -21.29 3.78 19.85
CA LEU A 48 -20.63 4.74 18.96
C LEU A 48 -20.94 4.51 17.48
N LEU A 49 -21.11 3.25 17.04
CA LEU A 49 -21.30 2.90 15.64
C LEU A 49 -22.76 2.84 15.22
N GLU A 50 -23.72 2.62 16.11
CA GLU A 50 -25.14 2.50 15.72
C GLU A 50 -25.69 3.76 15.02
N PRO A 51 -25.45 5.00 15.51
CA PRO A 51 -25.89 6.19 14.80
C PRO A 51 -25.23 6.32 13.42
N LEU A 52 -23.93 6.01 13.34
CA LEU A 52 -23.16 6.06 12.10
C LEU A 52 -23.63 5.00 11.11
N ASN A 53 -23.99 3.81 11.57
CA ASN A 53 -24.54 2.75 10.71
C ASN A 53 -25.84 3.24 10.04
N LYS A 54 -26.75 3.85 10.81
CA LYS A 54 -28.03 4.37 10.31
C LYS A 54 -27.84 5.42 9.22
N THR A 55 -26.86 6.32 9.36
CA THR A 55 -26.60 7.36 8.35
C THR A 55 -25.73 6.85 7.19
N TRP A 56 -24.71 6.04 7.47
CA TRP A 56 -23.77 5.53 6.46
C TRP A 56 -24.42 4.57 5.47
N THR A 57 -25.37 3.75 5.95
CA THR A 57 -26.05 2.75 5.11
C THR A 57 -27.28 3.27 4.37
N GLN A 58 -27.68 4.53 4.60
CA GLN A 58 -28.76 5.17 3.85
C GLN A 58 -28.47 5.17 2.35
N VAL A 59 -29.46 4.74 1.56
CA VAL A 59 -29.33 4.61 0.11
C VAL A 59 -29.43 5.98 -0.56
N GLU A 60 -30.17 6.91 0.05
CA GLU A 60 -30.50 8.22 -0.50
C GLU A 60 -29.24 9.02 -0.85
N TRP A 61 -28.32 9.19 0.11
CA TRP A 61 -27.09 9.94 -0.13
C TRP A 61 -26.10 9.14 -1.00
N GLN A 62 -26.04 7.81 -0.85
CA GLN A 62 -25.18 6.98 -1.69
C GLN A 62 -25.60 7.07 -3.15
N THR A 63 -26.90 7.03 -3.43
CA THR A 63 -27.43 7.19 -4.77
C THR A 63 -27.23 8.61 -5.28
N ALA A 64 -27.47 9.62 -4.44
CA ALA A 64 -27.29 11.02 -4.83
C ALA A 64 -25.83 11.36 -5.20
N TYR A 65 -24.85 10.87 -4.42
CA TYR A 65 -23.45 11.33 -4.54
C TYR A 65 -22.48 10.28 -5.09
N LEU A 66 -22.78 8.97 -4.99
CA LEU A 66 -21.86 7.87 -5.34
C LEU A 66 -22.32 7.00 -6.51
N SER A 67 -23.46 7.29 -7.14
CA SER A 67 -23.90 6.55 -8.35
C SER A 67 -23.01 6.84 -9.55
N ASP A 68 -22.45 8.05 -9.62
CA ASP A 68 -21.58 8.53 -10.68
C ASP A 68 -20.52 9.49 -10.10
N PRO A 69 -19.27 9.51 -10.61
CA PRO A 69 -18.23 10.41 -10.12
C PRO A 69 -18.61 11.90 -10.14
N SER A 70 -19.52 12.33 -11.03
CA SER A 70 -20.02 13.71 -11.06
C SER A 70 -20.77 14.11 -9.79
N GLY A 71 -21.40 13.15 -9.09
CA GLY A 71 -22.10 13.38 -7.83
C GLY A 71 -21.19 13.90 -6.70
N LEU A 72 -19.88 13.66 -6.78
CA LEU A 72 -18.93 14.28 -5.85
C LEU A 72 -18.92 15.81 -5.94
N THR A 73 -19.21 16.37 -7.12
CA THR A 73 -19.32 17.83 -7.31
C THR A 73 -20.44 18.42 -6.46
N ASP A 74 -21.59 17.75 -6.45
CA ASP A 74 -22.75 18.16 -5.64
C ASP A 74 -22.46 17.99 -4.14
N MET A 75 -21.75 16.93 -3.76
CA MET A 75 -21.30 16.73 -2.38
C MET A 75 -20.35 17.85 -1.92
N PHE A 76 -19.43 18.30 -2.77
CA PHE A 76 -18.52 19.41 -2.45
C PHE A 76 -19.22 20.77 -2.31
N ALA A 77 -20.44 20.90 -2.84
CA ALA A 77 -21.27 22.08 -2.61
C ALA A 77 -21.85 22.11 -1.18
N ASP A 78 -22.12 20.94 -0.60
CA ASP A 78 -22.54 20.80 0.80
C ASP A 78 -21.34 20.53 1.71
N THR A 79 -20.70 21.60 2.16
CA THR A 79 -19.49 21.52 2.99
C THR A 79 -19.72 20.77 4.30
N GLN A 80 -20.90 20.92 4.92
CA GLN A 80 -21.21 20.25 6.19
C GLN A 80 -21.35 18.74 5.97
N PHE A 81 -22.08 18.34 4.93
CA PHE A 81 -22.23 16.92 4.59
C PHE A 81 -20.89 16.30 4.15
N MET A 82 -20.13 16.98 3.30
CA MET A 82 -18.78 16.55 2.89
C MET A 82 -17.90 16.23 4.11
N TRP A 83 -17.77 17.14 5.06
CA TRP A 83 -16.97 16.89 6.27
C TRP A 83 -17.55 15.78 7.15
N SER A 84 -18.88 15.64 7.23
CA SER A 84 -19.50 14.53 7.97
C SER A 84 -19.06 13.15 7.45
N ILE A 85 -18.88 13.01 6.13
CA ILE A 85 -18.35 11.78 5.50
C ILE A 85 -16.90 11.55 5.92
N TYR A 86 -16.06 12.59 5.88
CA TYR A 86 -14.66 12.50 6.31
C TYR A 86 -14.54 12.05 7.78
N HIS A 87 -15.30 12.66 8.69
CA HIS A 87 -15.31 12.28 10.10
C HIS A 87 -15.80 10.85 10.32
N THR A 88 -16.76 10.39 9.51
CA THR A 88 -17.27 9.03 9.59
C THR A 88 -16.20 8.00 9.17
N VAL A 89 -15.53 8.22 8.04
CA VAL A 89 -14.47 7.32 7.54
C VAL A 89 -13.27 7.28 8.49
N THR A 90 -12.78 8.43 8.95
CA THR A 90 -11.68 8.51 9.91
C THR A 90 -12.05 7.87 11.25
N PHE A 91 -13.31 7.99 11.69
CA PHE A 91 -13.77 7.31 12.89
C PHE A 91 -13.75 5.79 12.73
N PHE A 92 -14.18 5.24 11.58
CA PHE A 92 -14.09 3.80 11.34
C PHE A 92 -12.64 3.29 11.38
N GLU A 93 -11.72 4.03 10.79
CA GLU A 93 -10.28 3.73 10.86
C GLU A 93 -9.79 3.72 12.32
N LYS A 94 -10.09 4.76 13.09
CA LYS A 94 -9.72 4.85 14.52
C LYS A 94 -10.36 3.73 15.33
N ALA A 95 -11.63 3.43 15.11
CA ALA A 95 -12.35 2.35 15.76
C ALA A 95 -11.66 1.01 15.49
N LEU A 96 -11.24 0.74 14.26
CA LEU A 96 -10.51 -0.47 13.92
C LEU A 96 -9.11 -0.50 14.53
N LYS A 97 -8.36 0.61 14.48
CA LYS A 97 -6.99 0.73 15.00
C LYS A 97 -6.90 0.61 16.52
N ARG A 98 -7.89 1.14 17.24
CA ARG A 98 -7.90 1.20 18.72
C ARG A 98 -8.68 0.06 19.36
N SER A 99 -9.50 -0.65 18.59
CA SER A 99 -10.17 -1.86 19.06
C SER A 99 -9.24 -3.06 19.06
N GLY A 100 -9.48 -3.99 19.97
CA GLY A 100 -8.86 -5.31 20.00
C GLY A 100 -7.92 -5.49 21.19
N THR A 101 -7.59 -6.75 21.47
CA THR A 101 -6.66 -7.10 22.54
C THR A 101 -5.22 -6.82 22.08
N LYS A 102 -4.50 -5.95 22.80
CA LYS A 102 -3.06 -5.82 22.62
C LYS A 102 -2.41 -7.17 22.94
N ARG A 103 -1.86 -7.86 21.93
CA ARG A 103 -0.95 -8.99 22.18
C ARG A 103 0.20 -8.47 23.06
N SER A 104 0.33 -9.02 24.27
CA SER A 104 1.44 -8.71 25.18
C SER A 104 2.78 -8.88 24.45
N THR A 105 3.62 -7.86 24.50
CA THR A 105 4.96 -7.80 23.89
C THR A 105 6.01 -8.66 24.60
N THR A 106 5.61 -9.56 25.49
CA THR A 106 6.53 -10.49 26.18
C THR A 106 6.72 -11.78 25.38
N ALA A 107 7.35 -11.68 24.20
CA ALA A 107 8.22 -12.69 23.56
C ALA A 107 8.35 -12.40 22.04
N PRO A 108 9.56 -12.16 21.52
CA PRO A 108 9.80 -12.23 20.09
C PRO A 108 10.06 -13.70 19.73
N GLN A 109 9.01 -14.45 19.43
CA GLN A 109 9.18 -15.74 18.75
C GLN A 109 8.27 -15.81 17.54
N ALA A 110 8.93 -16.02 16.40
CA ALA A 110 8.37 -16.41 15.14
C ALA A 110 7.38 -17.56 15.34
N ALA A 111 6.10 -17.27 15.14
CA ALA A 111 5.10 -18.29 14.95
C ALA A 111 3.96 -17.70 14.10
N ILE A 112 4.10 -17.85 12.79
CA ILE A 112 2.94 -18.08 11.92
C ILE A 112 2.53 -19.52 12.23
N THR A 113 1.88 -19.70 13.37
CA THR A 113 1.18 -20.94 13.68
C THR A 113 -0.28 -20.71 13.32
N THR A 114 -0.68 -21.37 12.25
CA THR A 114 -2.02 -21.93 12.04
C THR A 114 -2.37 -22.78 13.24
N THR A 115 -2.80 -22.15 14.32
CA THR A 115 -3.46 -22.82 15.44
C THR A 115 -4.43 -21.81 16.03
N THR A 116 -5.68 -21.95 15.61
CA THR A 116 -6.89 -21.83 16.44
C THR A 116 -6.64 -21.38 17.88
N ALA A 117 -6.32 -20.10 18.07
CA ALA A 117 -6.63 -19.42 19.31
C ALA A 117 -8.15 -19.25 19.32
N THR A 118 -8.82 -20.25 19.88
CA THR A 118 -10.23 -20.28 20.30
C THR A 118 -10.98 -18.94 20.20
N GLY A 119 -11.82 -18.81 19.16
CA GLY A 119 -13.15 -18.20 19.27
C GLY A 119 -13.31 -16.67 19.28
N TYR A 120 -12.26 -15.87 19.44
CA TYR A 120 -12.46 -14.42 19.61
C TYR A 120 -12.27 -13.65 18.30
N LEU A 121 -13.41 -13.36 17.64
CA LEU A 121 -13.46 -12.42 16.53
C LEU A 121 -13.17 -11.00 17.03
N HIS A 122 -12.41 -10.24 16.25
CA HIS A 122 -12.14 -8.85 16.55
C HIS A 122 -13.47 -8.07 16.64
N PRO A 123 -13.67 -7.17 17.62
CA PRO A 123 -14.98 -6.54 17.84
C PRO A 123 -15.49 -5.73 16.63
N MET A 124 -14.59 -5.21 15.80
CA MET A 124 -14.97 -4.52 14.55
C MET A 124 -15.32 -5.46 13.38
N SER A 125 -15.05 -6.77 13.46
CA SER A 125 -15.21 -7.70 12.34
C SER A 125 -16.65 -7.73 11.80
N SER A 126 -17.65 -7.77 12.69
CA SER A 126 -19.06 -7.77 12.31
C SER A 126 -19.54 -6.46 11.68
N HIS A 127 -18.78 -5.37 11.86
CA HIS A 127 -19.15 -4.06 11.35
C HIS A 127 -18.61 -3.79 9.93
N LEU A 128 -17.58 -4.52 9.52
CA LEU A 128 -16.96 -4.33 8.20
C LEU A 128 -17.93 -4.58 7.03
N SER A 129 -18.91 -5.47 7.20
CA SER A 129 -19.89 -5.82 6.16
C SER A 129 -20.78 -4.67 5.74
N TRP A 130 -21.06 -3.72 6.63
CA TRP A 130 -21.85 -2.51 6.32
C TRP A 130 -20.98 -1.25 6.18
N ILE A 131 -19.77 -1.23 6.75
CA ILE A 131 -18.82 -0.13 6.59
C ILE A 131 -18.22 -0.11 5.18
N LEU A 132 -17.74 -1.27 4.69
CA LEU A 132 -16.95 -1.31 3.47
C LEU A 132 -17.74 -0.98 2.20
N PRO A 133 -18.97 -1.47 1.96
CA PRO A 133 -19.60 -1.27 0.65
C PRO A 133 -19.75 0.21 0.24
N PRO A 134 -20.23 1.14 1.09
CA PRO A 134 -20.28 2.56 0.71
C PRO A 134 -18.88 3.18 0.60
N LEU A 135 -17.91 2.75 1.42
CA LEU A 135 -16.53 3.21 1.34
C LEU A 135 -15.88 2.83 0.01
N LEU A 136 -16.09 1.59 -0.45
CA LEU A 136 -15.56 1.12 -1.72
C LEU A 136 -16.14 1.95 -2.88
N ARG A 137 -17.44 2.25 -2.87
CA ARG A 137 -18.06 3.16 -3.86
C ARG A 137 -17.46 4.57 -3.80
N LEU A 138 -17.21 5.08 -2.60
CA LEU A 138 -16.60 6.39 -2.40
C LEU A 138 -15.19 6.45 -3.00
N LEU A 139 -14.34 5.45 -2.72
CA LEU A 139 -12.99 5.37 -3.27
C LEU A 139 -13.01 5.29 -4.81
N ARG A 140 -13.92 4.50 -5.37
CA ARG A 140 -14.15 4.39 -6.82
C ARG A 140 -14.46 5.75 -7.46
N CYS A 141 -15.42 6.49 -6.91
CA CYS A 141 -15.73 7.84 -7.37
C CYS A 141 -14.53 8.78 -7.26
N ILE A 142 -13.76 8.71 -6.17
CA ILE A 142 -12.54 9.52 -5.99
C ILE A 142 -11.50 9.19 -7.05
N HIS A 143 -11.23 7.91 -7.33
CA HIS A 143 -10.24 7.51 -8.34
C HIS A 143 -10.64 7.97 -9.74
N ALA A 144 -11.94 7.91 -10.06
CA ALA A 144 -12.47 8.34 -11.35
C ALA A 144 -12.27 9.83 -11.65
N LEU A 145 -12.03 10.69 -10.65
CA LEU A 145 -11.71 12.11 -10.87
C LEU A 145 -10.42 12.34 -11.68
N TRP A 146 -9.54 11.33 -11.76
CA TRP A 146 -8.33 11.37 -12.59
C TRP A 146 -8.52 10.72 -13.98
N ALA A 147 -9.65 10.06 -14.24
CA ALA A 147 -9.92 9.38 -15.50
C ALA A 147 -10.79 10.23 -16.45
N GLU A 148 -10.62 10.03 -17.75
CA GLU A 148 -11.51 10.60 -18.76
C GLU A 148 -12.85 9.83 -18.81
N PRO A 149 -13.98 10.51 -19.12
CA PRO A 149 -14.12 11.93 -19.47
C PRO A 149 -14.21 12.88 -18.26
N PHE A 150 -14.19 12.34 -17.03
CA PHE A 150 -14.45 13.13 -15.82
C PHE A 150 -13.38 14.18 -15.58
N ALA A 151 -12.10 13.85 -15.76
CA ALA A 151 -10.98 14.77 -15.57
C ALA A 151 -11.14 16.10 -16.32
N GLN A 152 -11.76 16.07 -17.51
CA GLN A 152 -12.03 17.27 -18.31
C GLN A 152 -13.29 18.05 -17.87
N SER A 153 -14.32 17.37 -17.37
CA SER A 153 -15.61 17.99 -17.03
C SER A 153 -15.66 18.63 -15.63
N LEU A 154 -14.62 18.46 -14.80
CA LEU A 154 -14.55 19.04 -13.46
C LEU A 154 -14.55 20.58 -13.44
N THR A 155 -15.12 21.16 -12.39
CA THR A 155 -15.07 22.61 -12.12
C THR A 155 -13.65 23.08 -11.85
N GLY A 156 -13.43 24.40 -11.93
CA GLY A 156 -12.12 25.01 -11.67
C GLY A 156 -11.58 24.68 -10.27
N GLU A 157 -12.43 24.68 -9.24
CA GLU A 157 -11.98 24.41 -7.87
C GLU A 157 -11.56 22.95 -7.68
N ILE A 158 -12.28 21.99 -8.27
CA ILE A 158 -11.92 20.56 -8.17
C ILE A 158 -10.65 20.28 -8.99
N LYS A 159 -10.51 20.88 -10.18
CA LYS A 159 -9.27 20.77 -10.98
C LYS A 159 -8.07 21.29 -10.22
N ALA A 160 -8.20 22.45 -9.56
CA ALA A 160 -7.13 23.01 -8.76
C ALA A 160 -6.85 22.16 -7.51
N ALA A 161 -7.88 21.55 -6.89
CA ALA A 161 -7.74 20.69 -5.72
C ALA A 161 -6.92 19.42 -6.00
N LYS A 162 -6.91 18.94 -7.25
CA LYS A 162 -6.06 17.82 -7.67
C LYS A 162 -4.57 18.15 -7.62
N SER A 163 -4.19 19.42 -7.77
CA SER A 163 -2.77 19.81 -7.73
C SER A 163 -2.17 19.75 -6.32
N MET A 164 -0.86 19.66 -6.24
CA MET A 164 -0.08 19.63 -5.00
C MET A 164 -0.08 20.99 -4.28
N THR A 165 -0.25 20.99 -2.95
CA THR A 165 -0.13 22.20 -2.12
C THR A 165 1.30 22.73 -2.07
N ILE A 166 1.47 24.03 -1.82
CA ILE A 166 2.80 24.63 -1.56
C ILE A 166 3.54 23.90 -0.42
N SER A 167 2.82 23.45 0.62
CA SER A 167 3.43 22.72 1.73
C SER A 167 3.97 21.35 1.31
N GLU A 168 3.27 20.61 0.47
CA GLU A 168 3.76 19.35 -0.09
C GLU A 168 4.96 19.59 -1.01
N GLN A 169 4.90 20.64 -1.85
CA GLN A 169 6.01 21.00 -2.73
C GLN A 169 7.27 21.32 -1.91
N ALA A 170 7.14 22.15 -0.88
CA ALA A 170 8.22 22.46 0.05
C ALA A 170 8.76 21.19 0.74
N SER A 171 7.88 20.27 1.14
CA SER A 171 8.27 19.00 1.74
C SER A 171 9.07 18.11 0.78
N LEU A 172 8.75 18.10 -0.51
CA LEU A 172 9.51 17.34 -1.52
C LEU A 172 10.88 17.96 -1.77
N LEU A 173 10.98 19.29 -1.71
CA LEU A 173 12.22 20.04 -1.88
C LEU A 173 13.12 20.03 -0.63
N GLY A 174 12.66 19.48 0.49
CA GLY A 174 13.36 19.55 1.78
C GLY A 174 13.44 20.97 2.34
N GLU A 175 12.58 21.88 1.88
CA GLU A 175 12.49 23.23 2.39
C GLU A 175 11.82 23.18 3.77
N THR A 176 12.57 23.52 4.82
CA THR A 176 11.99 23.68 6.16
C THR A 176 11.12 24.93 6.17
N SER A 177 9.81 24.75 6.33
CA SER A 177 8.93 25.87 6.64
C SER A 177 9.40 26.45 7.98
N LYS A 178 9.87 27.71 7.97
CA LYS A 178 10.08 28.43 9.23
C LYS A 178 8.72 28.47 9.93
N PRO A 179 8.58 27.92 11.14
CA PRO A 179 7.32 28.01 11.84
C PRO A 179 7.05 29.49 12.08
N THR A 180 5.94 29.99 11.52
CA THR A 180 5.44 31.31 11.88
C THR A 180 5.24 31.28 13.40
N LYS A 181 5.90 32.18 14.14
CA LYS A 181 5.82 32.26 15.61
C LYS A 181 4.35 32.17 16.04
N GLY A 182 3.96 31.06 16.67
CA GLY A 182 2.61 30.83 17.17
C GLY A 182 1.99 29.46 16.83
N GLN A 183 2.55 28.67 15.92
CA GLN A 183 2.04 27.33 15.61
C GLN A 183 2.80 26.24 16.39
N VAL A 184 2.11 25.64 17.37
CA VAL A 184 2.51 24.36 17.94
C VAL A 184 2.36 23.31 16.83
N ALA A 185 3.41 22.54 16.56
CA ALA A 185 3.36 21.45 15.61
C ALA A 185 2.29 20.42 16.05
N PRO A 186 1.39 19.96 15.17
CA PRO A 186 0.55 18.82 15.50
C PRO A 186 1.45 17.57 15.48
N ALA A 187 1.65 16.97 16.65
CA ALA A 187 1.94 15.56 16.72
C ALA A 187 0.68 14.82 16.24
N ASP A 188 0.85 13.82 15.36
CA ASP A 188 -0.19 13.05 14.69
C ASP A 188 -1.07 13.83 13.69
N GLY A 189 -0.65 13.86 12.41
CA GLY A 189 -1.44 13.58 11.19
C GLY A 189 -2.84 14.19 10.97
N LEU A 190 -3.34 15.06 11.82
CA LEU A 190 -4.65 15.68 11.72
C LEU A 190 -4.51 17.00 10.96
N LEU A 191 -5.13 17.04 9.79
CA LEU A 191 -5.38 18.30 9.09
C LEU A 191 -6.23 19.17 10.03
N ASP A 192 -5.80 20.42 10.27
CA ASP A 192 -6.59 21.43 10.98
C ASP A 192 -7.91 21.61 10.22
N VAL A 193 -8.97 20.94 10.69
CA VAL A 193 -10.29 21.02 10.07
C VAL A 193 -10.89 22.36 10.46
N GLN A 194 -11.08 23.20 9.45
CA GLN A 194 -11.83 24.45 9.48
C GLN A 194 -11.10 25.63 10.16
N ARG A 195 -10.06 26.16 9.50
CA ARG A 195 -9.73 27.58 9.68
C ARG A 195 -10.69 28.43 8.85
N GLU A 196 -11.44 29.30 9.50
CA GLU A 196 -12.20 30.35 8.82
C GLU A 196 -11.24 31.14 7.89
N GLY A 197 -11.44 31.02 6.57
CA GLY A 197 -10.60 31.67 5.55
C GLY A 197 -9.86 30.75 4.57
N GLU A 198 -9.96 29.42 4.70
CA GLU A 198 -9.41 28.51 3.68
C GLU A 198 -10.22 28.51 2.37
N SER A 199 -9.52 28.45 1.23
CA SER A 199 -10.17 28.41 -0.09
C SER A 199 -10.96 27.10 -0.28
N LYS A 200 -12.06 27.16 -1.04
CA LYS A 200 -12.88 25.98 -1.39
C LYS A 200 -12.05 24.85 -2.01
N GLU A 201 -11.07 25.19 -2.84
CA GLU A 201 -10.08 24.28 -3.40
C GLU A 201 -9.30 23.52 -2.31
N ASN A 202 -8.79 24.22 -1.28
CA ASN A 202 -8.01 23.61 -0.22
C ASN A 202 -8.86 22.63 0.61
N ASN A 203 -10.11 23.00 0.88
CA ASN A 203 -11.06 22.12 1.57
C ASN A 203 -11.30 20.82 0.78
N ILE A 204 -11.57 20.92 -0.53
CA ILE A 204 -11.77 19.75 -1.40
C ILE A 204 -10.50 18.89 -1.45
N ARG A 205 -9.32 19.51 -1.60
CA ARG A 205 -8.03 18.81 -1.64
C ARG A 205 -7.77 18.01 -0.36
N ASN A 206 -7.94 18.68 0.79
CA ASN A 206 -7.73 18.08 2.10
C ASN A 206 -8.71 16.93 2.34
N TRP A 207 -9.97 17.12 1.95
CA TRP A 207 -10.99 16.08 2.03
C TRP A 207 -10.66 14.88 1.14
N LEU A 208 -10.30 15.11 -0.13
CA LEU A 208 -9.96 14.04 -1.09
C LEU A 208 -8.79 13.18 -0.58
N ARG A 209 -7.73 13.83 -0.10
CA ARG A 209 -6.59 13.14 0.52
C ARG A 209 -7.02 12.40 1.76
N GLY A 210 -7.69 13.09 2.68
CA GLY A 210 -8.09 12.56 3.96
C GLY A 210 -8.96 11.31 3.86
N VAL A 211 -10.01 11.36 3.03
CA VAL A 211 -10.91 10.21 2.81
C VAL A 211 -10.20 9.06 2.11
N ARG A 212 -9.39 9.35 1.08
CA ARG A 212 -8.66 8.32 0.35
C ARG A 212 -7.66 7.59 1.25
N ASP A 213 -6.80 8.34 1.95
CA ASP A 213 -5.75 7.77 2.78
C ASP A 213 -6.36 7.00 3.97
N SER A 214 -7.38 7.56 4.62
CA SER A 214 -8.09 6.88 5.72
C SER A 214 -8.84 5.63 5.22
N GLY A 215 -9.44 5.69 4.03
CA GLY A 215 -10.11 4.57 3.40
C GLY A 215 -9.16 3.42 3.06
N TYR A 216 -7.99 3.74 2.49
CA TYR A 216 -6.93 2.75 2.26
C TYR A 216 -6.43 2.14 3.56
N ASN A 217 -6.18 2.97 4.58
CA ASN A 217 -5.68 2.50 5.87
C ASN A 217 -6.72 1.63 6.59
N LEU A 218 -8.01 1.96 6.52
CA LEU A 218 -9.09 1.15 7.05
C LEU A 218 -9.13 -0.24 6.40
N ILE A 219 -8.97 -0.34 5.07
CA ILE A 219 -8.89 -1.62 4.36
C ILE A 219 -7.63 -2.39 4.76
N GLY A 220 -6.47 -1.73 4.84
CA GLY A 220 -5.22 -2.37 5.25
C GLY A 220 -5.25 -2.88 6.69
N LEU A 221 -5.83 -2.09 7.60
CA LEU A 221 -6.07 -2.51 8.99
C LEU A 221 -7.05 -3.69 9.04
N ALA A 222 -8.08 -3.71 8.19
CA ALA A 222 -9.03 -4.82 8.12
C ALA A 222 -8.35 -6.12 7.67
N ALA A 223 -7.38 -6.05 6.75
CA ALA A 223 -6.58 -7.20 6.36
C ALA A 223 -5.83 -7.85 7.54
N THR A 224 -5.44 -7.08 8.56
CA THR A 224 -4.76 -7.62 9.76
C THR A 224 -5.64 -8.54 10.60
N LEU A 225 -6.96 -8.54 10.37
CA LEU A 225 -7.91 -9.46 11.02
C LEU A 225 -7.82 -10.89 10.45
N GLY A 226 -7.05 -11.09 9.37
CA GLY A 226 -6.83 -12.41 8.76
C GLY A 226 -8.12 -13.04 8.25
N GLU A 227 -8.35 -14.30 8.61
CA GLU A 227 -9.48 -15.10 8.11
C GLU A 227 -10.86 -14.43 8.27
N ALA A 228 -11.05 -13.69 9.36
CA ALA A 228 -12.30 -12.98 9.64
C ALA A 228 -12.60 -11.86 8.62
N PHE A 229 -11.58 -11.32 7.95
CA PHE A 229 -11.74 -10.36 6.86
C PHE A 229 -11.79 -11.08 5.51
N PHE A 230 -10.79 -11.89 5.20
CA PHE A 230 -10.61 -12.46 3.86
C PHE A 230 -11.72 -13.45 3.44
N ARG A 231 -12.40 -14.11 4.39
CA ARG A 231 -13.53 -15.02 4.10
C ARG A 231 -14.90 -14.36 4.19
N CYS A 232 -15.03 -13.25 4.89
CA CYS A 232 -16.33 -12.62 5.15
C CYS A 232 -16.62 -11.40 4.27
N ILE A 233 -15.59 -10.82 3.65
CA ILE A 233 -15.70 -9.69 2.73
C ILE A 233 -15.52 -10.17 1.30
N ASP A 234 -16.32 -9.64 0.38
CA ASP A 234 -16.14 -9.90 -1.05
C ASP A 234 -14.85 -9.25 -1.56
N GLY A 235 -13.83 -10.08 -1.77
CA GLY A 235 -12.54 -9.63 -2.29
C GLY A 235 -12.62 -9.02 -3.68
N SER A 236 -13.57 -9.44 -4.52
CA SER A 236 -13.73 -8.90 -5.87
C SER A 236 -14.11 -7.42 -5.82
N SER A 237 -15.07 -7.06 -4.96
CA SER A 237 -15.48 -5.67 -4.75
C SER A 237 -14.34 -4.81 -4.19
N VAL A 238 -13.54 -5.33 -3.24
CA VAL A 238 -12.40 -4.60 -2.69
C VAL A 238 -11.34 -4.35 -3.75
N ILE A 239 -10.95 -5.39 -4.48
CA ILE A 239 -9.92 -5.29 -5.53
C ILE A 239 -10.38 -4.36 -6.64
N LEU A 240 -11.63 -4.50 -7.10
CA LEU A 240 -12.19 -3.61 -8.12
C LEU A 240 -12.12 -2.15 -7.66
N ALA A 241 -12.51 -1.86 -6.41
CA ALA A 241 -12.48 -0.50 -5.90
C ALA A 241 -11.07 0.09 -5.72
N LEU A 242 -10.09 -0.73 -5.35
CA LEU A 242 -8.70 -0.27 -5.19
C LEU A 242 -7.99 -0.08 -6.53
N MET A 243 -8.30 -0.92 -7.53
CA MET A 243 -7.61 -0.95 -8.82
C MET A 243 -8.30 -0.09 -9.90
N GLU A 244 -9.50 0.42 -9.63
CA GLU A 244 -10.23 1.23 -10.59
C GLU A 244 -9.43 2.49 -10.95
N ASN A 245 -9.23 2.72 -12.24
CA ASN A 245 -8.45 3.86 -12.77
C ASN A 245 -6.99 3.94 -12.26
N VAL A 246 -6.39 2.82 -11.80
CA VAL A 246 -5.00 2.81 -11.30
C VAL A 246 -3.99 3.37 -12.30
N GLN A 247 -4.24 3.22 -13.60
CA GLN A 247 -3.35 3.64 -14.69
C GLN A 247 -3.22 5.16 -14.86
N VAL A 248 -4.17 5.93 -14.31
CA VAL A 248 -4.20 7.40 -14.39
C VAL A 248 -3.95 8.06 -13.03
N MET A 249 -3.63 7.27 -12.01
CA MET A 249 -3.29 7.80 -10.69
C MET A 249 -1.93 8.50 -10.71
N GLU A 250 -1.84 9.58 -9.94
CA GLU A 250 -0.56 10.23 -9.64
C GLU A 250 0.34 9.31 -8.79
N PHE A 251 1.66 9.44 -8.90
CA PHE A 251 2.61 8.57 -8.20
C PHE A 251 2.46 8.66 -6.69
N ARG A 252 2.19 9.86 -6.15
CA ARG A 252 1.93 10.02 -4.71
C ARG A 252 0.70 9.24 -4.23
N HIS A 253 -0.34 9.11 -5.06
CA HIS A 253 -1.56 8.37 -4.73
C HIS A 253 -1.31 6.87 -4.80
N LEU A 254 -0.63 6.42 -5.85
CA LEU A 254 -0.28 5.03 -6.05
C LEU A 254 0.65 4.50 -4.94
N ARG A 255 1.61 5.33 -4.52
CA ARG A 255 2.45 5.06 -3.34
C ARG A 255 1.59 4.85 -2.09
N GLN A 256 0.67 5.76 -1.78
CA GLN A 256 -0.17 5.63 -0.58
C GLN A 256 -1.11 4.42 -0.63
N LEU A 257 -1.70 4.15 -1.80
CA LEU A 257 -2.50 2.93 -2.03
C LEU A 257 -1.69 1.66 -1.72
N MET A 258 -0.47 1.58 -2.25
CA MET A 258 0.39 0.42 -2.03
C MET A 258 0.77 0.27 -0.56
N HIS A 259 1.20 1.38 0.06
CA HIS A 259 1.67 1.40 1.43
C HIS A 259 0.58 1.03 2.44
N LEU A 260 -0.59 1.68 2.32
CA LEU A 260 -1.66 1.61 3.31
C LEU A 260 -2.58 0.41 3.10
N ALA A 261 -2.82 -0.03 1.86
CA ALA A 261 -3.76 -1.12 1.57
C ALA A 261 -3.08 -2.37 0.99
N VAL A 262 -2.27 -2.24 -0.07
CA VAL A 262 -1.75 -3.41 -0.81
C VAL A 262 -0.78 -4.22 0.05
N VAL A 263 0.18 -3.56 0.70
CA VAL A 263 1.18 -4.24 1.54
C VAL A 263 0.50 -5.06 2.64
N PRO A 264 -0.42 -4.51 3.47
CA PRO A 264 -1.15 -5.31 4.44
C PRO A 264 -1.99 -6.43 3.80
N LEU A 265 -2.70 -6.16 2.70
CA LEU A 265 -3.52 -7.17 2.02
C LEU A 265 -2.68 -8.37 1.59
N VAL A 266 -1.52 -8.14 0.97
CA VAL A 266 -0.61 -9.22 0.56
C VAL A 266 -0.02 -9.93 1.78
N LYS A 267 0.40 -9.18 2.80
CA LYS A 267 1.08 -9.71 3.98
C LYS A 267 0.21 -10.63 4.83
N TYR A 268 -1.09 -10.34 4.95
CA TYR A 268 -2.00 -11.06 5.83
C TYR A 268 -2.96 -12.01 5.12
N CYS A 269 -2.89 -12.11 3.77
CA CYS A 269 -3.76 -13.00 2.99
C CYS A 269 -3.43 -14.48 3.24
N PRO A 270 -4.42 -15.31 3.64
CA PRO A 270 -4.28 -16.77 3.73
C PRO A 270 -3.90 -17.40 2.38
N ALA A 271 -3.09 -18.46 2.41
CA ALA A 271 -2.55 -19.09 1.21
C ALA A 271 -3.62 -19.61 0.25
N GLU A 272 -4.74 -20.10 0.79
CA GLU A 272 -5.87 -20.61 0.01
C GLU A 272 -6.60 -19.50 -0.78
N LEU A 273 -6.37 -18.25 -0.43
CA LEU A 273 -7.07 -17.08 -0.97
C LEU A 273 -6.16 -16.20 -1.86
N TRP A 274 -4.89 -16.56 -2.03
CA TRP A 274 -3.93 -15.81 -2.86
C TRP A 274 -4.40 -15.62 -4.31
N GLN A 275 -5.11 -16.58 -4.90
CA GLN A 275 -5.63 -16.42 -6.26
C GLN A 275 -6.70 -15.33 -6.37
N ILE A 276 -7.63 -15.30 -5.42
CA ILE A 276 -8.74 -14.35 -5.43
C ILE A 276 -8.23 -12.95 -5.07
N TRP A 277 -7.35 -12.87 -4.06
CA TRP A 277 -6.87 -11.61 -3.51
C TRP A 277 -5.55 -11.17 -4.14
N THR A 278 -4.47 -11.88 -3.84
CA THR A 278 -3.11 -11.43 -4.16
C THR A 278 -2.85 -11.31 -5.66
N ALA A 279 -3.23 -12.31 -6.48
CA ALA A 279 -2.97 -12.27 -7.91
C ALA A 279 -3.72 -11.12 -8.61
N ASN A 280 -5.02 -10.99 -8.33
CA ASN A 280 -5.89 -9.96 -8.92
C ASN A 280 -5.56 -8.54 -8.43
N LEU A 281 -5.03 -8.41 -7.21
CA LEU A 281 -4.55 -7.13 -6.67
C LEU A 281 -3.23 -6.71 -7.32
N LEU A 282 -2.26 -7.63 -7.43
CA LEU A 282 -0.91 -7.29 -7.85
C LEU A 282 -0.75 -7.15 -9.37
N GLN A 283 -1.53 -7.89 -10.17
CA GLN A 283 -1.41 -7.84 -11.62
C GLN A 283 -1.52 -6.42 -12.20
N PRO A 284 -2.62 -5.66 -11.97
CA PRO A 284 -2.75 -4.32 -12.54
C PRO A 284 -1.68 -3.35 -12.01
N ILE A 285 -1.29 -3.49 -10.74
CA ILE A 285 -0.23 -2.66 -10.12
C ILE A 285 1.10 -2.89 -10.81
N PHE A 286 1.57 -4.13 -10.91
CA PHE A 286 2.89 -4.40 -11.47
C PHE A 286 2.93 -4.10 -12.97
N VAL A 287 1.86 -4.36 -13.72
CA VAL A 287 1.79 -3.97 -15.14
C VAL A 287 1.94 -2.45 -15.29
N HIS A 288 1.16 -1.67 -14.53
CA HIS A 288 1.24 -0.21 -14.59
C HIS A 288 2.61 0.31 -14.13
N CYS A 289 3.05 -0.12 -12.95
CA CYS A 289 4.28 0.36 -12.34
C CYS A 289 5.50 0.03 -13.18
N GLN A 290 5.56 -1.16 -13.80
CA GLN A 290 6.68 -1.50 -14.68
C GLN A 290 6.78 -0.52 -15.85
N GLN A 291 5.67 -0.22 -16.52
CA GLN A 291 5.64 0.71 -17.65
C GLN A 291 5.94 2.16 -17.22
N ALA A 292 5.32 2.62 -16.14
CA ALA A 292 5.48 3.98 -15.66
C ALA A 292 6.89 4.24 -15.12
N LEU A 293 7.45 3.31 -14.36
CA LEU A 293 8.81 3.43 -13.83
C LEU A 293 9.85 3.34 -14.93
N ASP A 294 9.73 2.40 -15.88
CA ASP A 294 10.65 2.30 -17.01
C ASP A 294 10.67 3.59 -17.84
N TYR A 295 9.51 4.14 -18.16
CA TYR A 295 9.39 5.41 -18.86
C TYR A 295 10.04 6.57 -18.09
N SER A 296 9.67 6.74 -16.81
CA SER A 296 10.13 7.87 -16.00
C SER A 296 11.63 7.79 -15.67
N TRP A 297 12.17 6.61 -15.37
CA TRP A 297 13.61 6.41 -15.19
C TRP A 297 14.38 6.61 -16.49
N SER A 298 13.89 6.07 -17.60
CA SER A 298 14.52 6.29 -18.92
C SER A 298 14.55 7.77 -19.29
N SER A 299 13.46 8.50 -19.02
CA SER A 299 13.38 9.95 -19.24
C SER A 299 14.33 10.71 -18.30
N LEU A 300 14.39 10.35 -17.02
CA LEU A 300 15.29 10.98 -16.06
C LEU A 300 16.76 10.79 -16.46
N LEU A 301 17.16 9.56 -16.80
CA LEU A 301 18.54 9.23 -17.13
C LEU A 301 19.01 9.83 -18.47
N ARG A 302 18.11 10.02 -19.44
CA ARG A 302 18.45 10.54 -20.77
C ARG A 302 18.25 12.04 -20.92
N GLU A 303 17.21 12.58 -20.30
CA GLU A 303 16.73 13.95 -20.52
C GLU A 303 16.81 14.81 -19.26
N GLY A 304 17.14 14.23 -18.09
CA GLY A 304 17.16 14.95 -16.80
C GLY A 304 15.78 15.19 -16.18
N ARG A 305 14.71 14.66 -16.80
CA ARG A 305 13.32 14.87 -16.38
C ARG A 305 12.58 13.56 -16.19
N ALA A 306 12.02 13.32 -15.02
CA ALA A 306 11.28 12.09 -14.73
C ALA A 306 9.86 12.08 -15.32
N LYS A 307 9.27 13.26 -15.64
CA LYS A 307 7.95 13.39 -16.28
C LYS A 307 6.85 12.56 -15.58
N VAL A 308 6.79 12.68 -14.26
CA VAL A 308 5.78 11.98 -13.44
C VAL A 308 4.38 12.55 -13.72
N PRO A 309 3.30 11.76 -13.52
CA PRO A 309 1.92 12.20 -13.78
C PRO A 309 1.39 13.24 -12.78
N ASP A 310 2.07 13.48 -11.66
CA ASP A 310 1.63 14.37 -10.59
C ASP A 310 1.51 15.84 -11.06
N SER A 311 0.38 16.48 -10.71
CA SER A 311 0.18 17.89 -10.99
C SER A 311 0.76 18.78 -9.90
N PHE A 312 1.75 19.58 -10.25
CA PHE A 312 2.36 20.54 -9.33
C PHE A 312 1.66 21.92 -9.28
N GLY A 313 0.56 22.10 -10.01
CA GLY A 313 -0.14 23.39 -10.09
C GLY A 313 0.66 24.46 -10.83
N ASN A 314 0.27 25.73 -10.66
CA ASN A 314 0.95 26.84 -11.31
C ASN A 314 2.24 27.21 -10.54
N ILE A 315 3.35 26.59 -10.90
CA ILE A 315 4.65 26.89 -10.27
C ILE A 315 5.24 28.13 -10.95
N SER A 316 5.23 29.27 -10.25
CA SER A 316 5.96 30.49 -10.66
C SER A 316 7.48 30.41 -10.39
N GLY A 317 8.07 29.22 -10.53
CA GLY A 317 9.41 28.87 -10.04
C GLY A 317 10.38 28.39 -11.12
N SER A 318 11.63 28.13 -10.72
CA SER A 318 12.70 27.59 -11.58
C SER A 318 12.38 26.15 -12.00
N GLU A 319 12.58 25.84 -13.28
CA GLU A 319 12.47 24.49 -13.87
C GLU A 319 13.16 23.42 -13.01
N LEU A 320 14.31 23.75 -12.42
CA LEU A 320 15.07 22.88 -11.51
C LEU A 320 14.25 22.36 -10.32
N LYS A 321 13.36 23.18 -9.74
CA LYS A 321 12.51 22.72 -8.62
C LYS A 321 11.55 21.63 -9.06
N VAL A 322 11.01 21.73 -10.29
CA VAL A 322 10.14 20.71 -10.86
C VAL A 322 10.93 19.41 -11.03
N GLU A 323 12.13 19.46 -11.60
CA GLU A 323 12.96 18.25 -11.81
C GLU A 323 13.22 17.51 -10.50
N VAL A 324 13.60 18.23 -9.45
CA VAL A 324 13.86 17.65 -8.12
C VAL A 324 12.59 16.99 -7.55
N MET A 325 11.44 17.63 -7.70
CA MET A 325 10.17 17.09 -7.22
C MET A 325 9.72 15.86 -8.01
N GLU A 326 9.87 15.87 -9.35
CA GLU A 326 9.60 14.71 -10.20
C GLU A 326 10.50 13.53 -9.83
N GLU A 327 11.80 13.76 -9.67
CA GLU A 327 12.75 12.73 -9.25
C GLU A 327 12.39 12.17 -7.87
N LYS A 328 12.03 13.03 -6.92
CA LYS A 328 11.63 12.59 -5.57
C LYS A 328 10.39 11.68 -5.61
N LEU A 329 9.37 12.03 -6.40
CA LEU A 329 8.17 11.22 -6.57
C LEU A 329 8.47 9.88 -7.27
N LEU A 330 9.32 9.89 -8.30
CA LEU A 330 9.76 8.69 -8.99
C LEU A 330 10.45 7.71 -8.03
N ARG A 331 11.40 8.21 -7.23
CA ARG A 331 12.12 7.41 -6.23
C ARG A 331 11.17 6.87 -5.16
N ASP A 332 10.27 7.71 -4.65
CA ASP A 332 9.31 7.31 -3.63
C ASP A 332 8.37 6.20 -4.12
N LEU A 333 7.89 6.27 -5.38
CA LEU A 333 7.10 5.18 -5.97
C LEU A 333 7.94 3.92 -6.20
N THR A 334 9.14 4.05 -6.76
CA THR A 334 10.07 2.94 -7.03
C THR A 334 10.32 2.14 -5.75
N ARG A 335 10.63 2.84 -4.66
CA ARG A 335 10.87 2.26 -3.34
C ARG A 335 9.66 1.52 -2.80
N GLU A 336 8.45 2.02 -3.05
CA GLU A 336 7.23 1.37 -2.58
C GLU A 336 6.90 0.10 -3.38
N VAL A 337 7.13 0.10 -4.70
CA VAL A 337 7.02 -1.12 -5.52
C VAL A 337 8.01 -2.18 -5.02
N CYS A 338 9.25 -1.78 -4.73
CA CYS A 338 10.25 -2.67 -4.14
C CYS A 338 9.86 -3.14 -2.72
N SER A 339 9.17 -2.31 -1.91
CA SER A 339 8.59 -2.76 -0.64
C SER A 339 7.56 -3.88 -0.84
N VAL A 340 6.74 -3.82 -1.89
CA VAL A 340 5.79 -4.90 -2.21
C VAL A 340 6.54 -6.18 -2.61
N LEU A 341 7.59 -6.08 -3.43
CA LEU A 341 8.46 -7.22 -3.77
C LEU A 341 9.13 -7.81 -2.52
N TRP A 342 9.59 -6.97 -1.59
CA TRP A 342 10.10 -7.45 -0.30
C TRP A 342 9.04 -8.23 0.48
N VAL A 343 7.81 -7.72 0.58
CA VAL A 343 6.72 -8.42 1.27
C VAL A 343 6.48 -9.81 0.67
N LEU A 344 6.51 -9.92 -0.66
CA LEU A 344 6.39 -11.20 -1.37
C LEU A 344 7.48 -12.21 -1.01
N ALA A 345 8.64 -11.72 -0.56
CA ALA A 345 9.80 -12.50 -0.18
C ALA A 345 9.90 -12.80 1.33
N LEU A 346 8.94 -12.32 2.15
CA LEU A 346 9.02 -12.53 3.59
C LEU A 346 9.12 -14.03 3.93
N PRO A 347 10.06 -14.46 4.80
CA PRO A 347 10.24 -15.87 5.13
C PRO A 347 8.95 -16.52 5.64
N GLY A 348 8.14 -15.78 6.38
CA GLY A 348 6.85 -16.24 6.88
C GLY A 348 5.81 -16.59 5.81
N LEU A 349 5.88 -15.94 4.64
CA LEU A 349 5.02 -16.22 3.48
C LEU A 349 5.66 -17.22 2.51
N ASN A 350 6.88 -17.67 2.82
CA ASN A 350 7.69 -18.55 1.98
C ASN A 350 8.29 -19.73 2.75
N SER A 351 7.55 -20.23 3.75
CA SER A 351 7.98 -21.35 4.59
C SER A 351 8.27 -22.65 3.82
N GLY A 352 7.71 -22.81 2.62
CA GLY A 352 7.98 -23.95 1.74
C GLY A 352 9.31 -23.86 0.97
N LEU A 353 10.00 -22.71 0.95
CA LEU A 353 11.29 -22.59 0.29
C LEU A 353 12.39 -23.21 1.15
N PRO A 354 13.18 -24.16 0.62
CA PRO A 354 14.31 -24.71 1.35
C PRO A 354 15.42 -23.66 1.51
N SER A 355 16.24 -23.84 2.55
CA SER A 355 17.50 -23.09 2.66
C SER A 355 18.53 -23.60 1.65
N LEU A 356 19.40 -22.73 1.16
CA LEU A 356 20.48 -23.12 0.23
C LEU A 356 21.48 -24.11 0.86
N GLU A 357 21.65 -24.07 2.19
CA GLU A 357 22.46 -25.04 2.93
C GLU A 357 21.87 -26.45 2.86
N GLN A 358 20.54 -26.58 2.96
CA GLN A 358 19.84 -27.86 2.82
C GLN A 358 19.91 -28.42 1.40
N LEU A 359 19.98 -27.53 0.40
CA LEU A 359 20.09 -27.92 -1.01
C LEU A 359 21.50 -28.41 -1.37
N GLY A 360 22.52 -27.95 -0.64
CA GLY A 360 23.92 -28.36 -0.79
C GLY A 360 24.56 -27.89 -2.11
N PRO A 361 25.82 -27.45 -2.10
CA PRO A 361 26.56 -27.29 -3.35
C PRO A 361 26.99 -28.69 -3.80
N VAL A 362 26.52 -29.09 -4.98
CA VAL A 362 27.12 -30.16 -5.81
C VAL A 362 26.75 -31.61 -5.42
N ASN A 363 26.29 -32.39 -6.42
CA ASN A 363 26.25 -33.86 -6.51
C ASN A 363 25.18 -34.70 -5.78
N ARG A 364 24.20 -34.14 -5.08
CA ARG A 364 23.01 -34.94 -4.69
C ARG A 364 21.93 -34.80 -5.76
N ILE A 365 21.96 -35.75 -6.70
CA ILE A 365 20.89 -36.30 -7.56
C ILE A 365 19.69 -35.36 -7.80
N ASP A 366 19.37 -35.09 -9.07
CA ASP A 366 18.14 -34.42 -9.57
C ASP A 366 16.80 -34.91 -8.96
N SER A 367 16.82 -35.95 -8.11
CA SER A 367 15.68 -36.52 -7.39
C SER A 367 15.05 -35.62 -6.32
N SER A 368 15.62 -34.44 -6.04
CA SER A 368 15.05 -33.47 -5.08
C SER A 368 14.36 -32.26 -5.72
N LEU A 369 14.44 -32.08 -7.05
CA LEU A 369 13.79 -30.95 -7.72
C LEU A 369 12.28 -31.17 -7.74
N LYS A 370 11.53 -30.16 -7.27
CA LYS A 370 10.08 -30.22 -7.29
C LYS A 370 9.52 -29.43 -8.48
N SER A 371 8.31 -29.77 -8.91
CA SER A 371 7.58 -28.91 -9.84
C SER A 371 7.25 -27.58 -9.15
N LEU A 372 7.12 -26.50 -9.92
CA LEU A 372 6.82 -25.19 -9.37
C LEU A 372 5.47 -25.17 -8.63
N GLU A 373 4.50 -25.94 -9.11
CA GLU A 373 3.17 -26.10 -8.51
C GLU A 373 3.23 -26.59 -7.06
N SER A 374 4.27 -27.37 -6.70
CA SER A 374 4.44 -27.86 -5.32
C SER A 374 4.70 -26.74 -4.30
N PHE A 375 5.14 -25.56 -4.76
CA PHE A 375 5.40 -24.39 -3.93
C PHE A 375 4.19 -23.44 -3.84
N ALA A 376 3.15 -23.64 -4.67
CA ALA A 376 2.04 -22.70 -4.84
C ALA A 376 1.26 -22.39 -3.55
N SER A 377 1.22 -23.31 -2.59
CA SER A 377 0.49 -23.16 -1.33
C SER A 377 1.39 -22.85 -0.12
N SER A 378 2.71 -22.90 -0.28
CA SER A 378 3.69 -22.76 0.81
C SER A 378 4.72 -21.65 0.56
N SER A 379 4.76 -21.11 -0.65
CA SER A 379 5.58 -19.98 -1.04
C SER A 379 4.79 -19.01 -1.90
N LEU A 380 4.63 -17.79 -1.39
CA LEU A 380 4.01 -16.70 -2.12
C LEU A 380 4.81 -16.31 -3.36
N THR A 381 6.15 -16.39 -3.29
CA THR A 381 7.02 -16.22 -4.46
C THR A 381 6.76 -17.33 -5.50
N GLY A 382 6.67 -18.59 -5.07
CA GLY A 382 6.32 -19.72 -5.94
C GLY A 382 4.94 -19.57 -6.60
N PHE A 383 3.94 -19.18 -5.81
CA PHE A 383 2.60 -18.84 -6.28
C PHE A 383 2.61 -17.73 -7.33
N LEU A 384 3.35 -16.65 -7.08
CA LEU A 384 3.48 -15.53 -8.01
C LEU A 384 4.06 -16.02 -9.35
N MET A 385 5.10 -16.85 -9.34
CA MET A 385 5.74 -17.37 -10.55
C MET A 385 4.84 -18.29 -11.39
N LEU A 386 3.74 -18.82 -10.84
CA LEU A 386 2.72 -19.54 -11.61
C LEU A 386 1.76 -18.57 -12.33
N ASN A 387 1.59 -17.35 -11.81
CA ASN A 387 0.75 -16.31 -12.37
C ASN A 387 1.55 -15.43 -13.33
N VAL A 388 1.78 -15.92 -14.55
CA VAL A 388 2.68 -15.29 -15.55
C VAL A 388 2.36 -13.81 -15.81
N GLY A 389 1.08 -13.44 -15.87
CA GLY A 389 0.67 -12.04 -16.09
C GLY A 389 1.12 -11.07 -14.99
N THR A 390 1.30 -11.57 -13.76
CA THR A 390 1.77 -10.81 -12.60
C THR A 390 3.27 -10.96 -12.39
N ALA A 391 3.81 -12.17 -12.63
CA ALA A 391 5.23 -12.47 -12.47
C ALA A 391 6.10 -11.68 -13.45
N LEU A 392 5.72 -11.60 -14.73
CA LEU A 392 6.59 -11.02 -15.75
C LEU A 392 6.90 -9.54 -15.49
N PRO A 393 5.93 -8.65 -15.19
CA PRO A 393 6.25 -7.27 -14.86
C PRO A 393 7.05 -7.16 -13.54
N ALA A 394 6.77 -8.00 -12.54
CA ALA A 394 7.54 -8.02 -11.29
C ALA A 394 9.02 -8.41 -11.52
N LEU A 395 9.28 -9.41 -12.37
CA LEU A 395 10.64 -9.83 -12.75
C LEU A 395 11.38 -8.75 -13.54
N ARG A 396 10.69 -8.03 -14.43
CA ARG A 396 11.25 -6.87 -15.15
C ARG A 396 11.68 -5.75 -14.20
N ILE A 397 10.79 -5.34 -13.29
CA ILE A 397 11.12 -4.34 -12.26
C ILE A 397 12.33 -4.80 -11.43
N THR A 398 12.38 -6.09 -11.08
CA THR A 398 13.48 -6.68 -10.29
C THR A 398 14.84 -6.58 -11.00
N VAL A 399 14.87 -6.64 -12.33
CA VAL A 399 16.08 -6.49 -13.13
C VAL A 399 16.42 -5.01 -13.34
N GLU A 400 15.43 -4.21 -13.71
CA GLU A 400 15.59 -2.79 -14.07
C GLU A 400 16.08 -1.94 -12.88
N VAL A 401 15.66 -2.27 -11.64
CA VAL A 401 16.03 -1.52 -10.43
C VAL A 401 17.54 -1.42 -10.20
N PHE A 402 18.34 -2.38 -10.67
CA PHE A 402 19.80 -2.32 -10.54
C PHE A 402 20.44 -1.26 -11.45
N SER A 403 19.73 -0.85 -12.50
CA SER A 403 20.14 0.26 -13.38
C SER A 403 19.61 1.61 -12.91
N TRP A 404 18.56 1.61 -12.07
CA TRP A 404 18.01 2.82 -11.49
C TRP A 404 18.91 3.29 -10.36
N THR A 405 19.26 4.57 -10.35
CA THR A 405 20.22 5.16 -9.41
C THR A 405 19.63 5.36 -8.01
N ASP A 406 18.96 4.36 -7.42
CA ASP A 406 18.29 4.40 -6.10
C ASP A 406 18.65 3.18 -5.23
N SER A 407 19.66 3.34 -4.36
CA SER A 407 20.14 2.27 -3.50
C SER A 407 19.14 1.81 -2.43
N GLU A 408 18.18 2.66 -2.04
CA GLU A 408 17.13 2.26 -1.10
C GLU A 408 16.14 1.29 -1.76
N ALA A 409 15.84 1.49 -3.05
CA ALA A 409 15.04 0.55 -3.82
C ALA A 409 15.77 -0.80 -3.99
N VAL A 410 17.08 -0.77 -4.28
CA VAL A 410 17.92 -1.98 -4.35
C VAL A 410 17.94 -2.73 -3.02
N THR A 411 18.08 -2.03 -1.90
CA THR A 411 18.02 -2.64 -0.56
C THR A 411 16.72 -3.44 -0.36
N LYS A 412 15.59 -2.89 -0.80
CA LYS A 412 14.27 -3.52 -0.69
C LYS A 412 14.08 -4.69 -1.66
N VAL A 413 14.69 -4.67 -2.85
CA VAL A 413 14.53 -5.76 -3.82
C VAL A 413 15.35 -7.01 -3.48
N ILE A 414 16.49 -6.84 -2.79
CA ILE A 414 17.44 -7.94 -2.48
C ILE A 414 16.76 -9.19 -1.89
N PRO A 415 15.87 -9.10 -0.86
CA PRO A 415 15.18 -10.27 -0.33
C PRO A 415 14.38 -11.04 -1.39
N PHE A 416 13.75 -10.33 -2.33
CA PHE A 416 13.01 -10.95 -3.42
C PHE A 416 13.93 -11.65 -4.42
N CYS A 417 15.08 -11.06 -4.74
CA CYS A 417 16.12 -11.73 -5.53
C CYS A 417 16.58 -13.03 -4.86
N GLY A 418 16.81 -13.02 -3.54
CA GLY A 418 17.15 -14.22 -2.76
C GLY A 418 16.07 -15.30 -2.86
N ALA A 419 14.80 -14.93 -2.68
CA ALA A 419 13.68 -15.86 -2.82
C ALA A 419 13.59 -16.47 -4.23
N LEU A 420 13.84 -15.69 -5.28
CA LEU A 420 13.90 -16.16 -6.67
C LEU A 420 15.05 -17.15 -6.90
N ILE A 421 16.23 -16.88 -6.32
CA ILE A 421 17.40 -17.78 -6.40
C ILE A 421 17.07 -19.11 -5.71
N HIS A 422 16.57 -19.08 -4.47
CA HIS A 422 16.18 -20.28 -3.74
C HIS A 422 15.15 -21.10 -4.51
N LEU A 423 14.14 -20.45 -5.08
CA LEU A 423 13.13 -21.09 -5.90
C LEU A 423 13.76 -21.70 -7.16
N ALA A 424 14.59 -20.96 -7.91
CA ALA A 424 15.25 -21.45 -9.11
C ALA A 424 16.15 -22.67 -8.85
N VAL A 425 16.82 -22.73 -7.70
CA VAL A 425 17.65 -23.87 -7.30
C VAL A 425 16.79 -25.10 -6.95
N ALA A 426 15.62 -24.87 -6.33
CA ALA A 426 14.74 -25.92 -5.82
C ALA A 426 13.75 -26.49 -6.85
N THR A 427 13.46 -25.77 -7.94
CA THR A 427 12.52 -26.23 -8.98
C THR A 427 13.20 -26.80 -10.21
N ASN A 428 12.44 -27.59 -10.98
CA ASN A 428 12.86 -28.08 -12.30
C ASN A 428 12.52 -27.10 -13.46
N ARG A 429 12.04 -25.88 -13.18
CA ARG A 429 11.59 -24.94 -14.20
C ARG A 429 12.76 -24.24 -14.89
N ALA A 430 13.02 -24.62 -16.15
CA ALA A 430 14.16 -24.15 -16.92
C ALA A 430 14.12 -22.63 -17.16
N GLU A 431 12.94 -22.05 -17.43
CA GLU A 431 12.82 -20.61 -17.71
C GLU A 431 13.19 -19.77 -16.49
N LEU A 432 12.84 -20.22 -15.28
CA LEU A 432 13.21 -19.53 -14.05
C LEU A 432 14.72 -19.60 -13.80
N ARG A 433 15.34 -20.77 -14.05
CA ARG A 433 16.81 -20.92 -13.94
C ARG A 433 17.55 -20.05 -14.94
N GLN A 434 17.08 -20.00 -16.19
CA GLN A 434 17.64 -19.16 -17.22
C GLN A 434 17.53 -17.68 -16.85
N PHE A 435 16.35 -17.24 -16.38
CA PHE A 435 16.14 -15.86 -15.92
C PHE A 435 17.10 -15.49 -14.77
N VAL A 436 17.20 -16.34 -13.74
CA VAL A 436 18.07 -16.07 -12.59
C VAL A 436 19.55 -16.11 -12.99
N GLY A 437 19.96 -17.10 -13.78
CA GLY A 437 21.35 -17.30 -14.17
C GLY A 437 21.87 -16.33 -15.23
N ASN A 438 20.98 -15.76 -16.04
CA ASN A 438 21.33 -14.80 -17.09
C ASN A 438 20.93 -13.36 -16.73
N ASP A 439 19.63 -13.08 -16.71
CA ASP A 439 19.09 -11.72 -16.68
C ASP A 439 19.30 -11.09 -15.30
N LEU A 440 18.89 -11.79 -14.24
CA LEU A 440 19.07 -11.32 -12.87
C LEU A 440 20.56 -11.20 -12.53
N PHE A 441 21.35 -12.22 -12.86
CA PHE A 441 22.79 -12.21 -12.57
C PHE A 441 23.52 -11.07 -13.28
N SER A 442 23.25 -10.86 -14.58
CA SER A 442 23.79 -9.75 -15.35
C SER A 442 23.43 -8.40 -14.75
N SER A 443 22.20 -8.27 -14.26
CA SER A 443 21.68 -7.04 -13.68
C SER A 443 22.29 -6.74 -12.31
N ILE A 444 22.49 -7.75 -11.46
CA ILE A 444 23.20 -7.58 -10.18
C ILE A 444 24.66 -7.16 -10.43
N ILE A 445 25.36 -7.78 -11.39
CA ILE A 445 26.73 -7.40 -11.76
C ILE A 445 26.78 -5.95 -12.27
N GLN A 446 25.82 -5.55 -13.11
CA GLN A 446 25.70 -4.15 -13.53
C GLN A 446 25.38 -3.23 -12.34
N GLY A 447 24.54 -3.66 -11.41
CA GLY A 447 24.23 -2.91 -10.19
C GLY A 447 25.46 -2.65 -9.31
N LEU A 448 26.43 -3.57 -9.31
CA LEU A 448 27.71 -3.39 -8.60
C LEU A 448 28.59 -2.26 -9.19
N SER A 449 28.39 -1.88 -10.45
CA SER A 449 29.14 -0.76 -11.06
C SER A 449 28.51 0.61 -10.78
N VAL A 450 27.30 0.65 -10.21
CA VAL A 450 26.62 1.89 -9.82
C VAL A 450 27.13 2.35 -8.45
N GLU A 451 27.74 3.54 -8.40
CA GLU A 451 28.39 4.07 -7.19
C GLU A 451 27.46 4.11 -5.96
N LEU A 452 26.20 4.50 -6.15
CA LEU A 452 25.21 4.57 -5.06
C LEU A 452 24.94 3.21 -4.40
N ASN A 453 25.16 2.10 -5.12
CA ASN A 453 24.96 0.75 -4.60
C ASN A 453 26.14 0.23 -3.77
N ALA A 454 27.20 1.03 -3.59
CA ALA A 454 28.34 0.64 -2.75
C ALA A 454 27.93 0.28 -1.31
N VAL A 455 26.84 0.87 -0.79
CA VAL A 455 26.32 0.57 0.56
C VAL A 455 25.77 -0.85 0.68
N VAL A 456 25.27 -1.43 -0.42
CA VAL A 456 24.65 -2.77 -0.47
C VAL A 456 25.52 -3.78 -1.23
N SER A 457 26.77 -3.43 -1.54
CA SER A 457 27.63 -4.25 -2.40
C SER A 457 27.91 -5.62 -1.79
N ALA A 458 27.96 -5.74 -0.46
CA ALA A 458 28.19 -7.01 0.22
C ALA A 458 27.04 -7.99 -0.03
N GLU A 459 25.79 -7.52 0.08
CA GLU A 459 24.58 -8.30 -0.20
C GLU A 459 24.50 -8.67 -1.68
N LEU A 460 24.82 -7.75 -2.59
CA LEU A 460 24.86 -8.03 -4.03
C LEU A 460 25.92 -9.09 -4.40
N ILE A 461 27.12 -9.00 -3.82
CA ILE A 461 28.16 -10.03 -3.97
C ILE A 461 27.67 -11.38 -3.39
N GLY A 462 26.94 -11.35 -2.28
CA GLY A 462 26.28 -12.52 -1.69
C GLY A 462 25.34 -13.21 -2.69
N LEU A 463 24.44 -12.45 -3.32
CA LEU A 463 23.54 -12.98 -4.36
C LEU A 463 24.31 -13.52 -5.56
N CYS A 464 25.33 -12.80 -6.05
CA CYS A 464 26.20 -13.26 -7.13
C CYS A 464 26.86 -14.61 -6.81
N ARG A 465 27.37 -14.75 -5.57
CA ARG A 465 27.98 -16.00 -5.08
C ARG A 465 26.95 -17.12 -5.05
N GLU A 466 25.74 -16.89 -4.56
CA GLU A 466 24.68 -17.89 -4.52
C GLU A 466 24.29 -18.36 -5.92
N ILE A 467 24.07 -17.43 -6.85
CA ILE A 467 23.76 -17.77 -8.25
C ILE A 467 24.88 -18.64 -8.84
N TYR A 468 26.13 -18.18 -8.74
CA TYR A 468 27.25 -18.89 -9.35
C TYR A 468 27.46 -20.27 -8.74
N LEU A 469 27.41 -20.42 -7.41
CA LEU A 469 27.66 -21.70 -6.75
C LEU A 469 26.54 -22.72 -6.96
N TYR A 470 25.28 -22.30 -6.98
CA TYR A 470 24.14 -23.23 -6.98
C TYR A 470 23.51 -23.45 -8.37
N LEU A 471 23.76 -22.57 -9.35
CA LEU A 471 23.18 -22.69 -10.70
C LEU A 471 24.18 -23.00 -11.81
N SER A 472 25.48 -22.71 -11.67
CA SER A 472 26.45 -22.88 -12.77
C SER A 472 26.63 -24.30 -13.30
N ASP A 473 26.28 -25.31 -12.51
CA ASP A 473 26.33 -26.72 -12.93
C ASP A 473 25.00 -27.22 -13.51
N LYS A 474 23.90 -26.51 -13.21
CA LYS A 474 22.55 -26.80 -13.72
C LYS A 474 22.24 -26.02 -14.99
N ASP A 475 22.89 -24.88 -15.17
CA ASP A 475 22.75 -23.98 -16.31
C ASP A 475 24.11 -23.37 -16.67
N SER A 476 24.40 -23.23 -17.95
CA SER A 476 25.65 -22.63 -18.42
C SER A 476 25.65 -21.10 -18.38
N ALA A 477 24.47 -20.47 -18.27
CA ALA A 477 24.31 -19.02 -18.32
C ALA A 477 25.14 -18.27 -17.26
N PRO A 478 25.19 -18.69 -15.97
CA PRO A 478 26.03 -18.00 -14.98
C PRO A 478 27.51 -17.97 -15.36
N LYS A 479 28.04 -19.08 -15.89
CA LYS A 479 29.43 -19.16 -16.37
C LYS A 479 29.64 -18.18 -17.53
N GLN A 480 28.74 -18.17 -18.51
CA GLN A 480 28.84 -17.27 -19.67
C GLN A 480 28.80 -15.79 -19.26
N VAL A 481 27.85 -15.40 -18.40
CA VAL A 481 27.72 -14.02 -17.91
C VAL A 481 28.99 -13.58 -17.18
N PHE A 482 29.53 -14.44 -16.31
CA PHE A 482 30.74 -14.12 -15.55
C PHE A 482 31.95 -13.96 -16.48
N PHE A 483 32.16 -14.85 -17.45
CA PHE A 483 33.29 -14.77 -18.38
C PHE A 483 33.18 -13.65 -19.43
N LEU A 484 31.97 -13.19 -19.77
CA LEU A 484 31.78 -12.09 -20.73
C LEU A 484 31.91 -10.70 -20.09
N ARG A 485 31.84 -10.61 -18.75
CA ARG A 485 31.86 -9.34 -18.01
C ARG A 485 33.02 -9.23 -16.99
N SER A 486 33.88 -10.25 -16.89
CA SER A 486 35.21 -10.16 -16.26
C SER A 486 36.26 -9.85 -17.31
#